data_AF-A0A402A6E2-F1
#
_entry.id   AF-A0A402A6E2-F1
#
_cell.length_a   1.000
_cell.length_b   1.000
_cell.length_c   1.000
_cell.angle_alpha   90.00
_cell.angle_beta   90.00
_cell.angle_gamma   90.00
#
_symmetry.space_group_name_H-M   'P 1'
#
loop_
_entity.id
_entity.type
_entity.pdbx_description
1 polymer ?
#
loop_
_entity_poly.entity_id
_entity_poly.type
_entity_poly.pdbx_seq_one_letter_code
_entity_poly.pdbx_strand_id
1 'polypeptide(L)'
;MTKTQPLPGRRRITAVFAGGFLGAIARALVSSFLQAELGKAWPYDILLINLTGAFVLAFVTTLADARLWIGPTRRLFINVGFLGAYTTFSSLMLGDVLLAQGGHWWGAASYLLISLVGGLLAVLLGDLGAQFFIARQQKRLLPTKRISTQELFAPLLHEKREHLDMQDDVLVSEQELSED
;
A
#
# COMPACT_ATOMS: atom_id res chain seq x y z
N MET A 1 -14.74 -15.36 30.52
CA MET A 1 -14.03 -14.14 30.94
C MET A 1 -13.64 -13.35 29.70
N THR A 2 -14.43 -12.35 29.31
CA THR A 2 -14.16 -11.47 28.17
C THR A 2 -13.07 -10.48 28.56
N LYS A 3 -11.87 -10.67 28.03
CA LYS A 3 -10.74 -9.75 28.21
C LYS A 3 -11.10 -8.45 27.48
N THR A 4 -11.56 -7.43 28.20
CA THR A 4 -11.83 -6.11 27.65
C THR A 4 -10.54 -5.55 27.07
N GLN A 5 -10.50 -5.36 25.75
CA GLN A 5 -9.35 -4.77 25.07
C GLN A 5 -9.13 -3.34 25.62
N PRO A 6 -7.91 -2.97 26.02
CA PRO A 6 -7.65 -1.66 26.58
C PRO A 6 -7.91 -0.56 25.53
N LEU A 7 -8.45 0.57 26.00
CA LEU A 7 -8.73 1.73 25.15
C LEU A 7 -7.48 2.16 24.37
N PRO A 8 -7.63 2.67 23.13
CA PRO A 8 -6.50 3.14 22.35
C PRO A 8 -5.73 4.22 23.12
N GLY A 9 -4.40 4.04 23.23
CA GLY A 9 -3.55 4.99 23.95
C GLY A 9 -3.66 6.41 23.40
N ARG A 10 -3.41 7.42 24.26
CA ARG A 10 -3.60 8.86 23.96
C ARG A 10 -3.11 9.29 22.57
N ARG A 11 -1.90 8.85 22.19
CA ARG A 11 -1.30 9.15 20.87
C ARG A 11 -2.16 8.72 19.68
N ARG A 12 -2.86 7.59 19.78
CA ARG A 12 -3.74 7.07 18.71
C ARG A 12 -5.01 7.91 18.58
N ILE A 13 -5.59 8.32 19.70
CA ILE A 13 -6.78 9.19 19.70
C ILE A 13 -6.45 10.56 19.12
N THR A 14 -5.33 11.17 19.54
CA THR A 14 -4.88 12.46 18.97
C THR A 14 -4.63 12.36 17.46
N ALA A 15 -4.09 11.24 16.99
CA ALA A 15 -3.88 11.00 15.57
C ALA A 15 -5.21 10.92 14.79
N VAL A 16 -6.21 10.19 15.29
CA VAL A 16 -7.54 10.14 14.67
C VAL A 16 -8.19 11.52 14.67
N PHE A 17 -8.12 12.25 15.78
CA PHE A 17 -8.67 13.61 15.90
C PHE A 17 -8.05 14.57 14.87
N ALA A 18 -6.71 14.64 14.82
CA ALA A 18 -6.01 15.52 13.90
C ALA A 18 -6.28 15.17 12.44
N GLY A 19 -6.28 13.86 12.11
CA GLY A 19 -6.63 13.39 10.77
C GLY A 19 -8.06 13.77 10.41
N GLY A 20 -9.01 13.50 11.30
CA GLY A 20 -10.43 13.78 11.10
C GLY A 20 -10.73 15.27 10.88
N PHE A 21 -10.12 16.14 11.69
CA PHE A 21 -10.21 17.58 11.52
C PHE A 21 -9.75 18.02 10.12
N LEU A 22 -8.58 17.57 9.69
CA LEU A 22 -8.03 17.90 8.38
C LEU A 22 -8.84 17.31 7.23
N GLY A 23 -9.31 16.07 7.37
CA GLY A 23 -10.15 15.39 6.37
C GLY A 23 -11.49 16.09 6.16
N ALA A 24 -12.13 16.50 7.25
CA ALA A 24 -13.40 17.23 7.19
C ALA A 24 -13.24 18.60 6.50
N ILE A 25 -12.17 19.34 6.80
CA ILE A 25 -11.85 20.61 6.13
C ILE A 25 -11.57 20.38 4.66
N ALA A 26 -10.74 19.38 4.32
CA ALA A 26 -10.42 19.06 2.93
C ALA A 26 -11.69 18.73 2.13
N ARG A 27 -12.59 17.91 2.67
CA ARG A 27 -13.90 17.62 2.04
C ARG A 27 -14.70 18.90 1.83
N ALA A 28 -14.81 19.76 2.84
CA ALA A 28 -15.58 21.00 2.74
C ALA A 28 -15.02 21.95 1.65
N LEU A 29 -13.69 22.08 1.57
CA LEU A 29 -13.04 22.92 0.55
C LEU A 29 -13.22 22.34 -0.85
N VAL A 30 -12.98 21.05 -1.05
CA VAL A 30 -13.16 20.39 -2.36
C VAL A 30 -14.62 20.45 -2.79
N SER A 31 -15.57 20.20 -1.89
CA SER A 31 -17.00 20.33 -2.19
C SER A 31 -17.38 21.74 -2.58
N SER A 32 -16.91 22.75 -1.83
CA SER A 32 -17.24 24.15 -2.13
C SER A 32 -16.69 24.57 -3.49
N PHE A 33 -15.45 24.17 -3.80
CA PHE A 33 -14.82 24.43 -5.08
C PHE A 33 -15.58 23.77 -6.25
N LEU A 34 -15.87 22.47 -6.15
CA LEU A 34 -16.55 21.74 -7.22
C LEU A 34 -18.00 22.21 -7.42
N GLN A 35 -18.70 22.58 -6.36
CA GLN A 35 -20.04 23.15 -6.47
C GLN A 35 -20.03 24.54 -7.12
N ALA A 36 -18.94 25.31 -6.97
CA ALA A 36 -18.80 26.61 -7.64
C ALA A 36 -18.55 26.43 -9.15
N GLU A 37 -17.73 25.46 -9.54
CA GLU A 37 -17.35 25.22 -10.94
C GLU A 37 -18.38 24.40 -11.73
N LEU A 38 -18.95 23.37 -11.12
CA LEU A 38 -19.84 22.40 -11.79
C LEU A 38 -21.32 22.58 -11.42
N GLY A 39 -21.61 23.49 -10.47
CA GLY A 39 -22.96 23.71 -9.94
C GLY A 39 -23.42 22.61 -8.97
N LYS A 40 -24.72 22.64 -8.64
CA LYS A 40 -25.33 21.76 -7.63
C LYS A 40 -26.42 20.84 -8.18
N ALA A 41 -26.61 20.83 -9.50
CA ALA A 41 -27.66 20.03 -10.14
C ALA A 41 -27.38 18.52 -10.03
N TRP A 42 -26.11 18.12 -9.95
CA TRP A 42 -25.70 16.74 -9.76
C TRP A 42 -24.49 16.68 -8.80
N PRO A 43 -24.41 15.70 -7.89
CA PRO A 43 -23.44 15.68 -6.77
C PRO A 43 -22.03 15.21 -7.21
N TYR A 44 -21.43 15.93 -8.17
CA TYR A 44 -20.09 15.67 -8.68
C TYR A 44 -19.02 15.74 -7.60
N ASP A 45 -19.21 16.62 -6.62
CA ASP A 45 -18.30 16.83 -5.52
C ASP A 45 -18.20 15.59 -4.62
N ILE A 46 -19.33 15.10 -4.13
CA ILE A 46 -19.37 13.93 -3.26
C ILE A 46 -18.92 12.68 -4.03
N LEU A 47 -19.25 12.57 -5.31
CA LEU A 47 -18.73 11.49 -6.16
C LEU A 47 -17.20 11.49 -6.15
N LEU A 48 -16.58 12.61 -6.56
CA LEU A 48 -15.13 12.71 -6.69
C LEU A 48 -14.43 12.43 -5.35
N ILE A 49 -14.95 13.01 -4.27
CA ILE A 49 -14.39 12.86 -2.93
C ILE A 49 -14.41 11.39 -2.48
N ASN A 50 -15.51 10.68 -2.70
CA ASN A 50 -15.60 9.26 -2.34
C ASN A 50 -14.71 8.37 -3.23
N LEU A 51 -14.67 8.60 -4.55
CA LEU A 51 -13.85 7.81 -5.46
C LEU A 51 -12.35 8.00 -5.20
N THR A 52 -11.92 9.25 -5.06
CA THR A 52 -10.51 9.57 -4.75
C THR A 52 -10.12 9.05 -3.37
N GLY A 53 -11.00 9.18 -2.38
CA GLY A 53 -10.76 8.67 -1.04
C GLY A 53 -10.64 7.14 -1.01
N ALA A 54 -11.50 6.41 -1.72
CA ALA A 54 -11.45 4.96 -1.83
C ALA A 54 -10.14 4.48 -2.49
N PHE A 55 -9.72 5.14 -3.59
CA PHE A 55 -8.44 4.87 -4.25
C PHE A 55 -7.25 5.08 -3.29
N VAL A 56 -7.18 6.25 -2.64
CA VAL A 56 -6.06 6.59 -1.74
C VAL A 56 -6.05 5.66 -0.52
N LEU A 57 -7.22 5.30 0.02
CA LEU A 57 -7.32 4.38 1.16
C LEU A 57 -6.74 3.01 0.82
N ALA A 58 -7.11 2.44 -0.33
CA ALA A 58 -6.57 1.17 -0.79
C ALA A 58 -5.06 1.26 -1.01
N PHE A 59 -4.61 2.28 -1.75
CA PHE A 59 -3.19 2.49 -2.04
C PHE A 59 -2.33 2.58 -0.77
N VAL A 60 -2.75 3.41 0.19
CA VAL A 60 -2.01 3.62 1.44
C VAL A 60 -2.04 2.37 2.32
N THR A 61 -3.17 1.66 2.37
CA THR A 61 -3.30 0.45 3.20
C THR A 61 -2.40 -0.67 2.68
N THR A 62 -2.41 -0.93 1.38
CA THR A 62 -1.53 -1.91 0.73
C THR A 62 -0.06 -1.56 0.92
N LEU A 63 0.30 -0.28 0.77
CA LEU A 63 1.67 0.17 1.00
C LEU A 63 2.11 -0.04 2.45
N ALA A 64 1.22 0.25 3.39
CA ALA A 64 1.50 0.06 4.79
C ALA A 64 1.73 -1.42 5.14
N ASP A 65 0.96 -2.33 4.54
CA ASP A 65 1.05 -3.79 4.79
C ASP A 65 2.34 -4.40 4.26
N ALA A 66 2.91 -3.83 3.19
CA ALA A 66 4.27 -4.13 2.74
C ALA A 66 5.38 -3.64 3.69
N ARG A 67 5.03 -3.17 4.90
CA ARG A 67 5.91 -2.57 5.92
C ARG A 67 6.72 -1.37 5.42
N LEU A 68 6.27 -0.73 4.35
CA LEU A 68 6.89 0.50 3.87
C LEU A 68 6.38 1.68 4.70
N TRP A 69 7.26 2.21 5.56
CA TRP A 69 7.25 3.57 6.13
C TRP A 69 6.06 4.01 7.01
N ILE A 70 4.97 3.22 7.15
CA ILE A 70 3.75 3.66 7.84
C ILE A 70 3.49 2.83 9.11
N GLY A 71 3.91 3.38 10.25
CA GLY A 71 3.63 2.80 11.57
C GLY A 71 2.15 2.88 11.99
N PRO A 72 1.73 2.14 13.05
CA PRO A 72 0.31 1.98 13.43
C PRO A 72 -0.45 3.28 13.71
N THR A 73 0.22 4.28 14.32
CA THR A 73 -0.40 5.58 14.62
C THR A 73 -0.65 6.41 13.37
N ARG A 74 0.27 6.35 12.39
CA ARG A 74 0.13 7.04 11.10
C ARG A 74 -1.01 6.43 10.28
N ARG A 75 -1.14 5.10 10.30
CA ARG A 75 -2.28 4.41 9.69
C ARG A 75 -3.62 4.91 10.25
N LEU A 76 -3.72 5.09 11.56
CA LEU A 76 -4.95 5.62 12.18
C LEU A 76 -5.21 7.08 11.79
N PHE A 77 -4.19 7.93 11.75
CA PHE A 77 -4.31 9.30 11.27
C PHE A 77 -4.86 9.34 9.84
N ILE A 78 -4.31 8.54 8.94
CA ILE A 78 -4.66 8.59 7.51
C ILE A 78 -6.00 7.89 7.25
N ASN A 79 -6.13 6.62 7.63
CA ASN A 79 -7.27 5.80 7.22
C ASN A 79 -8.54 6.15 8.00
N VAL A 80 -8.44 6.20 9.33
CA VAL A 80 -9.60 6.42 10.20
C VAL A 80 -9.89 7.90 10.36
N GLY A 81 -8.85 8.71 10.58
CA GLY A 81 -8.97 10.16 10.72
C GLY A 81 -9.27 10.82 9.38
N PHE A 82 -8.24 11.04 8.57
CA PHE A 82 -8.32 11.86 7.37
C PHE A 82 -9.28 11.31 6.33
N LEU A 83 -9.05 10.10 5.82
CA LEU A 83 -9.88 9.49 4.78
C LEU A 83 -11.29 9.15 5.27
N GLY A 84 -11.43 8.78 6.54
CA GLY A 84 -12.73 8.56 7.17
C GLY A 84 -13.60 9.82 7.25
N ALA A 85 -12.99 10.99 7.50
CA ALA A 85 -13.72 12.27 7.53
C ALA A 85 -13.80 12.97 6.16
N TYR A 86 -12.84 12.68 5.28
CA TYR A 86 -12.79 13.16 3.90
C TYR A 86 -13.86 12.50 3.04
N THR A 87 -14.07 11.19 3.17
CA THR A 87 -15.15 10.47 2.47
C THR A 87 -16.46 10.54 3.25
N THR A 88 -17.60 10.36 2.57
CA THR A 88 -18.92 10.42 3.20
C THR A 88 -19.96 9.58 2.46
N PHE A 89 -20.43 8.52 3.11
CA PHE A 89 -21.54 7.71 2.62
C PHE A 89 -22.90 8.40 2.86
N SER A 90 -23.06 9.08 3.99
CA SER A 90 -24.33 9.73 4.34
C SER A 90 -24.68 10.86 3.37
N SER A 91 -23.70 11.67 2.94
CA SER A 91 -23.94 12.72 1.95
C SER A 91 -24.27 12.16 0.57
N LEU A 92 -23.67 11.02 0.19
CA LEU A 92 -24.00 10.32 -1.05
C LEU A 92 -25.46 9.85 -1.02
N MET A 93 -25.87 9.13 0.03
CA MET A 93 -27.25 8.66 0.16
C MET A 93 -28.27 9.81 0.15
N LEU A 94 -27.96 10.91 0.85
CA LEU A 94 -28.82 12.09 0.84
C LEU A 94 -28.91 12.71 -0.56
N GLY A 95 -27.79 12.89 -1.26
CA GLY A 95 -27.77 13.44 -2.62
C GLY A 95 -28.56 12.59 -3.61
N ASP A 96 -28.47 11.27 -3.49
CA ASP A 96 -29.23 10.33 -4.32
C ASP A 96 -30.75 10.45 -4.11
N VAL A 97 -31.18 10.48 -2.84
CA VAL A 97 -32.59 10.67 -2.48
C VAL A 97 -33.11 12.04 -2.95
N LEU A 98 -32.30 13.10 -2.82
CA LEU A 98 -32.69 14.44 -3.27
C LEU A 98 -32.85 14.52 -4.80
N LEU A 99 -31.99 13.84 -5.57
CA LEU A 99 -32.16 13.72 -7.03
C LEU A 99 -33.46 13.00 -7.39
N ALA A 100 -33.74 11.89 -6.72
CA ALA A 100 -34.97 11.12 -6.92
C ALA A 100 -36.23 11.95 -6.59
N GLN A 101 -36.22 12.67 -5.46
CA GLN A 101 -37.32 13.56 -5.05
C GLN A 101 -37.52 14.73 -6.02
N GLY A 102 -36.44 15.22 -6.63
CA GLY A 102 -36.49 16.22 -7.70
C GLY A 102 -37.00 15.70 -9.04
N GLY A 103 -37.39 14.42 -9.14
CA GLY A 103 -37.84 13.79 -10.38
C GLY A 103 -36.70 13.34 -11.31
N HIS A 104 -35.44 13.50 -10.90
CA HIS A 104 -34.26 13.13 -11.68
C HIS A 104 -33.86 11.66 -11.46
N TRP A 105 -34.79 10.73 -11.74
CA TRP A 105 -34.61 9.29 -11.49
C TRP A 105 -33.38 8.69 -12.18
N TRP A 106 -33.11 9.08 -13.43
CA TRP A 106 -31.89 8.66 -14.14
C TRP A 106 -30.62 9.25 -13.52
N GLY A 107 -30.70 10.48 -13.01
CA GLY A 107 -29.61 11.14 -12.30
C GLY A 107 -29.26 10.41 -11.01
N ALA A 108 -30.27 10.03 -10.23
CA ALA A 108 -30.08 9.22 -9.01
C ALA A 108 -29.52 7.83 -9.34
N ALA A 109 -30.18 7.08 -10.25
CA ALA A 109 -29.74 5.73 -10.61
C ALA A 109 -28.29 5.69 -11.12
N SER A 110 -27.90 6.64 -11.97
CA SER A 110 -26.52 6.77 -12.44
C SER A 110 -25.56 7.18 -11.32
N TYR A 111 -25.94 8.12 -10.46
CA TYR A 111 -25.11 8.55 -9.33
C TYR A 111 -24.79 7.40 -8.37
N LEU A 112 -25.81 6.63 -7.97
CA LEU A 112 -25.65 5.48 -7.11
C LEU A 112 -24.79 4.39 -7.78
N LEU A 113 -25.07 4.07 -9.04
CA LEU A 113 -24.34 3.03 -9.78
C LEU A 113 -22.87 3.39 -9.97
N ILE A 114 -22.58 4.62 -10.42
CA ILE A 114 -21.21 5.10 -10.61
C ILE A 114 -20.48 5.16 -9.27
N SER A 115 -21.15 5.58 -8.19
CA SER A 115 -20.50 5.61 -6.87
C SER A 115 -20.13 4.21 -6.38
N LEU A 116 -21.01 3.21 -6.57
CA LEU A 116 -20.75 1.83 -6.14
C LEU A 116 -19.70 1.15 -7.00
N VAL A 117 -19.92 1.10 -8.32
CA VAL A 117 -19.01 0.44 -9.27
C VAL A 117 -17.69 1.19 -9.34
N GLY A 118 -17.73 2.51 -9.46
CA GLY A 118 -16.54 3.36 -9.46
C GLY A 118 -15.76 3.24 -8.16
N GLY A 119 -16.43 3.13 -7.01
CA GLY A 119 -15.78 2.93 -5.71
C GLY A 119 -15.01 1.62 -5.65
N LEU A 120 -15.62 0.53 -6.14
CA LEU A 120 -14.94 -0.77 -6.25
C LEU A 120 -13.73 -0.70 -7.19
N LEU A 121 -13.89 -0.10 -8.37
CA LEU A 121 -12.80 0.08 -9.33
C LEU A 121 -11.67 0.94 -8.75
N ALA A 122 -12.01 2.02 -8.03
CA ALA A 122 -11.05 2.88 -7.37
C ALA A 122 -10.19 2.11 -6.35
N VAL A 123 -10.81 1.25 -5.54
CA VAL A 123 -10.08 0.36 -4.60
C VAL A 123 -9.13 -0.57 -5.35
N LEU A 124 -9.60 -1.25 -6.40
CA LEU A 124 -8.77 -2.18 -7.19
C LEU A 124 -7.58 -1.46 -7.84
N LEU A 125 -7.81 -0.27 -8.40
CA LEU A 125 -6.76 0.54 -9.01
C LEU A 125 -5.77 1.07 -7.96
N GLY A 126 -6.25 1.44 -6.78
CA GLY A 126 -5.41 1.89 -5.67
C GLY A 126 -4.49 0.77 -5.18
N ASP A 127 -5.03 -0.43 -5.00
CA ASP A 127 -4.26 -1.61 -4.62
C ASP A 127 -3.22 -1.99 -5.70
N LEU A 128 -3.64 -2.09 -6.96
CA LEU A 128 -2.74 -2.38 -8.08
C LEU A 128 -1.62 -1.34 -8.20
N GLY A 129 -1.95 -0.06 -8.07
CA GLY A 129 -0.99 1.04 -8.08
C GLY A 129 0.05 0.92 -6.95
N ALA A 130 -0.39 0.53 -5.75
CA ALA A 130 0.50 0.30 -4.63
C ALA A 130 1.42 -0.89 -4.85
N GLN A 131 0.90 -2.02 -5.34
CA GLN A 131 1.70 -3.20 -5.69
C GLN A 131 2.77 -2.87 -6.74
N PHE A 132 2.40 -2.13 -7.78
CA PHE A 132 3.34 -1.66 -8.80
C PHE A 132 4.45 -0.77 -8.19
N PHE A 133 4.07 0.14 -7.30
CA PHE A 133 5.02 1.00 -6.60
C PHE A 133 5.99 0.21 -5.71
N ILE A 134 5.49 -0.77 -4.95
CA ILE A 134 6.29 -1.67 -4.11
C ILE A 134 7.28 -2.46 -4.97
N ALA A 135 6.82 -3.08 -6.05
CA ALA A 135 7.67 -3.85 -6.95
C ALA A 135 8.81 -3.00 -7.56
N ARG A 136 8.53 -1.73 -7.87
CA ARG A 136 9.52 -0.79 -8.39
C ARG A 136 10.56 -0.39 -7.33
N GLN A 137 10.16 -0.27 -6.07
CA GLN A 137 11.06 0.03 -4.93
C GLN A 137 11.96 -1.17 -4.59
N GLN A 138 11.43 -2.40 -4.58
CA GLN A 138 12.23 -3.59 -4.27
C GLN A 138 13.31 -3.87 -5.32
N LYS A 139 13.03 -3.64 -6.61
CA LYS A 139 14.04 -3.71 -7.69
C LYS A 139 15.19 -2.70 -7.51
N ARG A 140 14.97 -1.60 -6.78
CA ARG A 140 16.04 -0.64 -6.44
C ARG A 140 16.86 -1.05 -5.22
N LEU A 141 16.29 -1.82 -4.28
CA LEU A 141 16.93 -2.22 -3.02
C LEU A 141 17.67 -3.56 -3.11
N LEU A 142 17.29 -4.43 -4.04
CA LEU A 142 18.05 -5.62 -4.42
C LEU A 142 18.66 -5.38 -5.81
N PRO A 143 19.75 -4.58 -5.93
CA PRO A 143 20.62 -4.77 -7.07
C PRO A 143 21.07 -6.23 -6.94
N THR A 144 20.77 -7.05 -7.93
CA THR A 144 21.26 -8.42 -8.01
C THR A 144 22.78 -8.32 -7.89
N LYS A 145 23.33 -8.53 -6.68
CA LYS A 145 24.74 -8.85 -6.54
C LYS A 145 24.81 -10.21 -7.21
N ARG A 146 25.17 -10.21 -8.50
CA ARG A 146 25.56 -11.40 -9.23
C ARG A 146 26.76 -11.91 -8.43
N ILE A 147 26.52 -12.78 -7.47
CA ILE A 147 27.58 -13.64 -6.97
C ILE A 147 28.00 -14.38 -8.23
N SER A 148 29.16 -14.02 -8.76
CA SER A 148 29.74 -14.73 -9.89
C SER A 148 29.78 -16.20 -9.48
N THR A 149 29.43 -17.13 -10.36
CA THR A 149 29.58 -18.57 -10.08
C THR A 149 30.98 -18.87 -9.54
N GLN A 150 31.98 -18.09 -9.96
CA GLN A 150 33.35 -18.15 -9.46
C GLN A 150 33.49 -17.85 -7.95
N GLU A 151 32.73 -16.91 -7.38
CA GLU A 151 32.73 -16.61 -5.94
C GLU A 151 31.97 -17.67 -5.13
N LEU A 152 30.92 -18.28 -5.73
CA LEU A 152 30.13 -19.34 -5.08
C LEU A 152 30.92 -20.65 -4.97
N PHE A 153 31.78 -20.95 -5.95
CA PHE A 153 32.60 -22.17 -6.01
C PHE A 153 34.05 -21.97 -5.56
N ALA A 154 34.48 -20.73 -5.23
CA ALA A 154 35.85 -20.46 -4.75
C ALA A 154 36.28 -21.36 -3.57
N PRO A 155 35.44 -21.63 -2.55
CA PRO A 155 35.82 -22.54 -1.45
C PRO A 155 36.06 -23.98 -1.91
N LEU A 156 35.25 -24.46 -2.85
CA LEU A 156 35.33 -25.83 -3.39
C LEU A 156 36.54 -26.02 -4.32
N LEU A 157 36.98 -24.96 -4.99
CA LEU A 157 38.21 -24.97 -5.79
C LEU A 157 39.45 -24.97 -4.91
N HIS A 158 39.41 -24.31 -3.75
CA HIS A 158 40.50 -24.37 -2.77
C HIS A 158 40.63 -25.76 -2.14
N GLU A 159 39.53 -26.38 -1.72
CA GLU A 159 39.51 -27.74 -1.15
C GLU A 159 40.03 -28.80 -2.13
N LYS A 160 39.62 -28.72 -3.41
CA LYS A 160 40.12 -29.65 -4.43
C LYS A 160 41.62 -29.48 -4.73
N ARG A 161 42.17 -28.28 -4.53
CA ARG A 161 43.59 -28.00 -4.78
C ARG A 161 44.47 -28.55 -3.65
N GLU A 162 44.05 -28.40 -2.39
CA GLU A 162 44.77 -29.00 -1.25
C GLU A 162 44.80 -30.54 -1.33
N HIS A 163 43.72 -31.16 -1.80
CA HIS A 163 43.69 -32.62 -1.98
C HIS A 163 44.59 -33.15 -3.09
N LEU A 164 44.84 -32.35 -4.14
CA LEU A 164 45.76 -32.71 -5.22
C LEU A 164 47.21 -32.55 -4.78
N ASP A 165 47.55 -31.46 -4.09
CA ASP A 165 48.92 -31.25 -3.56
C ASP A 165 49.29 -32.36 -2.55
N MET A 166 48.35 -32.83 -1.72
CA MET A 166 48.58 -33.98 -0.83
C MET A 166 48.77 -35.32 -1.57
N GLN A 167 48.14 -35.50 -2.74
CA GLN A 167 48.31 -36.73 -3.53
C GLN A 167 49.67 -36.75 -4.23
N ASP A 168 50.12 -35.60 -4.72
CA ASP A 168 51.45 -35.47 -5.34
C ASP A 168 52.56 -35.67 -4.30
N ASP A 169 52.43 -35.11 -3.08
CA ASP A 169 53.38 -35.33 -1.99
C ASP A 169 53.47 -36.81 -1.55
N VAL A 170 52.34 -37.52 -1.52
CA VAL A 170 52.31 -38.95 -1.19
C VAL A 170 52.99 -39.80 -2.28
N LEU A 171 52.73 -39.51 -3.56
CA LEU A 171 53.34 -40.24 -4.68
C LEU A 171 54.86 -40.02 -4.77
N VAL A 172 55.34 -38.80 -4.49
CA VAL A 172 56.78 -38.51 -4.42
C VAL A 172 57.43 -39.30 -3.28
N SER A 173 56.77 -39.39 -2.12
CA SER A 173 57.30 -40.15 -0.98
C SER A 173 57.34 -41.67 -1.21
N GLU A 174 56.39 -42.24 -1.97
CA GLU A 174 56.40 -43.66 -2.33
C GLU A 174 57.45 -44.01 -3.39
N GLN A 175 57.79 -43.07 -4.28
CA GLN A 175 58.87 -43.27 -5.26
C GLN A 175 60.25 -43.23 -4.59
N GLU A 176 60.50 -42.29 -3.67
CA GLU A 176 61.76 -42.22 -2.92
C GLU A 176 62.00 -43.46 -2.04
N LEU A 177 60.95 -44.08 -1.49
CA LEU A 177 61.08 -45.30 -0.67
C LEU A 177 61.34 -46.59 -1.47
N SER A 178 61.24 -46.53 -2.80
CA SER A 178 61.40 -47.69 -3.70
C SER A 178 62.77 -47.76 -4.39
N GLU A 179 63.59 -46.73 -4.25
CA GLU A 179 64.94 -46.63 -4.83
C GLU A 179 66.09 -46.92 -3.85
N ASP A 180 65.79 -47.25 -2.58
CA ASP A 180 66.73 -47.75 -1.56
C ASP A 180 66.56 -49.26 -1.29
#